data_AF-A0A5N8YW24-F1
#
_entry.id   AF-A0A5N8YW24-F1
#
_cell.length_a   1.000
_cell.length_b   1.000
_cell.length_c   1.000
_cell.angle_alpha   90.00
_cell.angle_beta   90.00
_cell.angle_gamma   90.00
#
_symmetry.space_group_name_H-M   'P 1'
#
loop_
_entity.id
_entity.type
_entity.pdbx_description
1 polymer ?
#
loop_
_entity_poly.entity_id
_entity_poly.type
_entity_poly.pdbx_seq_one_letter_code
_entity_poly.pdbx_strand_id
1 'polypeptide(L)' 'MMIGSKLQTISLFLGCGGPDFGAEKAGAEVILATDIDKDSVATLHKYSKGKEIIEGDIADI' A
#
# COMPACT_ATOMS: atom_id res chain seq x y z
N MET A 1 -27.98 -6.21 8.41
CA MET A 1 -27.04 -5.98 7.30
C MET A 1 -25.80 -5.36 7.91
N MET A 2 -24.70 -6.12 8.09
CA MET A 2 -23.46 -5.52 8.58
C MET A 2 -22.83 -4.77 7.41
N ILE A 3 -22.83 -3.44 7.47
CA ILE A 3 -21.97 -2.62 6.62
C ILE A 3 -20.57 -2.80 7.22
N GLY A 4 -19.91 -3.91 6.89
CA GLY A 4 -18.59 -4.21 7.42
C GLY A 4 -17.60 -3.23 6.82
N SER A 5 -17.18 -2.22 7.60
CA SER A 5 -16.05 -1.38 7.25
C SER A 5 -14.83 -2.26 7.02
N LYS A 6 -14.22 -2.18 5.84
CA LYS A 6 -12.97 -2.89 5.55
C LYS A 6 -11.90 -2.44 6.53
N LEU A 7 -10.99 -3.34 6.90
CA LEU A 7 -9.83 -2.99 7.72
C LEU A 7 -8.95 -2.03 6.91
N GLN A 8 -8.86 -0.78 7.36
CA GLN A 8 -7.95 0.20 6.76
C GLN A 8 -6.52 -0.13 7.16
N THR A 9 -5.65 -0.22 6.17
CA THR A 9 -4.26 -0.65 6.32
C THR A 9 -3.33 0.39 5.72
N ILE A 10 -2.22 0.63 6.39
CA ILE A 10 -1.09 1.40 5.88
C ILE A 10 0.09 0.45 5.74
N SER A 11 0.79 0.53 4.62
CA SER A 11 1.91 -0.34 4.30
C SER A 11 3.21 0.42 4.27
N LEU A 12 4.08 0.11 5.22
CA LEU A 12 5.41 0.71 5.35
C LEU A 12 6.45 -0.24 4.79
N PHE A 13 7.45 0.30 4.07
CA PHE A 13 8.53 -0.50 3.44
C PHE A 13 7.97 -1.52 2.44
N LEU A 14 7.03 -1.08 1.60
CA LEU A 14 6.19 -1.98 0.79
C LEU A 14 6.97 -2.74 -0.30
N GLY A 15 8.10 -2.20 -0.75
CA GLY A 15 8.81 -2.66 -1.93
C GLY A 15 7.90 -2.65 -3.15
N CYS A 16 7.87 -3.74 -3.92
CA CYS A 16 7.10 -3.83 -5.16
C CYS A 16 5.60 -4.18 -4.99
N GLY A 17 5.08 -4.32 -3.76
CA GLY A 17 3.62 -4.45 -3.51
C GLY A 17 3.09 -5.87 -3.29
N GLY A 18 3.95 -6.88 -3.16
CA GLY A 18 3.54 -8.27 -2.92
C GLY A 18 2.66 -8.48 -1.66
N PRO A 19 3.07 -7.98 -0.47
CA PRO A 19 2.29 -8.11 0.75
C PRO A 19 0.89 -7.46 0.66
N ASP A 20 0.81 -6.27 0.07
CA ASP A 20 -0.44 -5.55 -0.16
C ASP A 20 -1.43 -6.34 -0.99
N PHE A 21 -0.96 -6.93 -2.09
CA PHE A 21 -1.80 -7.73 -2.96
C PHE A 21 -2.42 -8.93 -2.22
N GLY A 22 -1.68 -9.51 -1.27
CA GLY A 22 -2.20 -10.55 -0.36
C GLY A 22 -3.22 -10.00 0.63
N ALA A 23 -2.91 -8.87 1.28
CA ALA A 23 -3.79 -8.24 2.27
C ALA A 23 -5.13 -7.80 1.66
N GLU A 24 -5.11 -7.20 0.48
CA GLU A 24 -6.32 -6.79 -0.26
C GLU A 24 -7.18 -8.01 -0.64
N LYS A 25 -6.55 -9.09 -1.09
CA LYS A 25 -7.26 -10.36 -1.34
C LYS A 25 -7.88 -10.97 -0.09
N ALA A 26 -7.27 -10.72 1.08
CA ALA A 26 -7.81 -11.14 2.37
C ALA A 26 -8.91 -10.21 2.91
N GLY A 27 -9.23 -9.11 2.20
CA GLY A 27 -10.31 -8.19 2.55
C GLY A 27 -9.88 -6.91 3.26
N ALA A 28 -8.57 -6.66 3.39
CA ALA A 28 -8.06 -5.37 3.84
C ALA A 28 -8.23 -4.30 2.75
N GLU A 29 -8.22 -3.05 3.16
CA GLU A 29 -8.19 -1.89 2.29
C GLU A 29 -6.90 -1.12 2.56
N VAL A 30 -5.90 -1.29 1.71
CA VAL A 30 -4.65 -0.53 1.84
C VAL A 30 -4.88 0.86 1.27
N ILE A 31 -4.86 1.87 2.13
CA ILE A 31 -5.14 3.26 1.77
C ILE A 31 -3.87 4.04 1.44
N LEU A 32 -2.73 3.63 2.01
CA LEU A 32 -1.44 4.30 1.88
C LEU A 32 -0.32 3.27 1.84
N ALA A 33 0.66 3.50 0.97
CA ALA A 33 1.90 2.75 0.88
C ALA A 33 3.10 3.69 0.83
N THR A 34 4.18 3.33 1.52
CA THR A 34 5.45 4.08 1.49
C THR A 34 6.62 3.18 1.17
N ASP A 35 7.55 3.70 0.36
CA ASP A 35 8.85 3.08 0.13
C ASP A 35 9.90 4.13 -0.27
N ILE A 36 11.16 3.87 0.06
CA ILE A 36 12.29 4.74 -0.26
C ILE A 36 12.95 4.35 -1.60
N ASP A 37 12.78 3.11 -2.04
CA ASP A 37 13.37 2.57 -3.25
C ASP A 37 12.56 2.99 -4.49
N LYS A 38 13.22 3.76 -5.37
CA LYS A 38 12.58 4.36 -6.54
C LYS A 38 12.04 3.33 -7.54
N ASP A 39 12.73 2.22 -7.72
CA ASP A 39 12.32 1.18 -8.67
C ASP A 39 11.09 0.41 -8.16
N SER A 40 11.04 0.22 -6.84
CA SER A 40 9.89 -0.31 -6.11
C SER A 40 8.68 0.62 -6.26
N VAL A 41 8.86 1.92 -6.00
CA VAL A 41 7.79 2.93 -6.19
C VAL A 41 7.29 2.99 -7.63
N ALA A 42 8.18 2.93 -8.62
CA ALA A 42 7.79 2.87 -10.03
C ALA A 42 6.91 1.64 -10.32
N THR A 43 7.20 0.51 -9.69
CA THR A 43 6.38 -0.71 -9.76
C THR A 43 5.03 -0.51 -9.07
N LEU A 44 5.01 0.10 -7.88
CA LEU A 44 3.78 0.40 -7.15
C LEU A 44 2.86 1.30 -7.97
N HIS A 45 3.35 2.38 -8.56
CA HIS A 45 2.52 3.27 -9.40
C HIS A 45 1.90 2.55 -10.61
N LYS A 46 2.57 1.51 -11.12
CA LYS A 46 2.08 0.74 -12.27
C LYS A 46 0.97 -0.25 -11.88
N TYR A 47 1.08 -0.89 -10.72
CA TYR A 47 0.24 -2.05 -10.36
C TYR A 47 -0.69 -1.82 -9.16
N SER A 48 -0.33 -0.93 -8.22
CA SER A 48 -1.10 -0.60 -7.03
C SER A 48 -1.98 0.62 -7.27
N LYS A 49 -3.16 0.39 -7.86
CA LYS A 49 -4.15 1.46 -8.13
C LYS A 49 -5.08 1.67 -6.94
N GLY A 50 -5.51 2.91 -6.72
CA GLY A 50 -6.56 3.22 -5.74
C GLY A 50 -6.06 3.41 -4.30
N LYS A 51 -4.75 3.47 -4.10
CA LYS A 51 -4.10 3.83 -2.84
C LYS A 51 -3.13 4.98 -3.07
N GLU A 52 -2.86 5.76 -2.02
CA GLU A 52 -1.81 6.75 -2.04
C GLU A 52 -0.44 6.07 -1.94
N ILE A 53 0.54 6.57 -2.69
CA ILE A 53 1.92 6.07 -2.69
C ILE A 53 2.83 7.25 -2.40
N ILE A 54 3.63 7.16 -1.35
CA ILE A 54 4.64 8.16 -0.99
C ILE A 54 6.04 7.56 -1.23
N GLU A 55 6.80 8.21 -2.12
CA GLU A 55 8.24 7.95 -2.32
C GLU A 55 9.01 8.73 -1.24
N GLY A 56 9.62 8.04 -0.28
CA GLY A 56 10.38 8.70 0.78
C GLY A 56 10.71 7.82 1.97
N ASP A 57 11.59 8.34 2.83
CA ASP A 57 11.85 7.77 4.15
C ASP A 57 10.63 8.02 5.06
N ILE A 58 10.15 6.95 5.70
CA ILE A 58 9.05 7.03 6.65
C ILE A 58 9.39 7.87 7.89
N ALA A 59 10.67 8.08 8.19
CA ALA A 59 11.08 8.96 9.28
C ALA A 59 10.72 10.44 9.04
N ASP A 60 10.47 10.84 7.79
CA ASP A 60 10.17 12.20 7.36
C ASP A 60 8.68 12.43 6.98
N ILE A 61 7.81 11.44 7.21
CA ILE A 61 6.38 11.41 6.83
C ILE A 61 5.50 11.32 8.08
#